data_AF-A0A963JGI8-F1
#
_entry.id   AF-A0A963JGI8-F1
#
_cell.length_a   1.000
_cell.length_b   1.000
_cell.length_c   1.000
_cell.angle_alpha   90.00
_cell.angle_beta   90.00
_cell.angle_gamma   90.00
#
_symmetry.space_group_name_H-M   'P 1'
#
loop_
_entity.id
_entity.type
_entity.pdbx_description
1 polymer ?
#
loop_
_entity_poly.entity_id
_entity_poly.type
_entity_poly.pdbx_seq_one_letter_code
_entity_poly.pdbx_strand_id
1 'polypeptide(L)'
;MTSDRPSRPSPALDALEFELTDLDEARRALDELPPGVGTAQAGSPGYWKGRRRPPQPTDRALTGAAIEWMLGLREDLRPRELCERFPRLANALATAWADAAQRQQALEKLVNDERGQRSGFPHAVRMELELLYGVVLAGHDGRAC
;
A
#
# COMPACT_ATOMS: atom_id res chain seq x y z
N MET A 1 -39.53 0.48 16.81
CA MET A 1 -38.30 0.84 17.55
C MET A 1 -37.13 0.33 16.74
N THR A 2 -36.44 1.21 16.01
CA THR A 2 -35.07 0.99 15.48
C THR A 2 -34.68 2.31 14.80
N SER A 3 -34.06 3.22 15.55
CA SER A 3 -32.62 3.26 15.78
C SER A 3 -31.88 3.65 14.50
N ASP A 4 -31.98 4.96 14.25
CA ASP A 4 -30.89 5.86 13.87
C ASP A 4 -29.50 5.23 14.03
N ARG A 5 -28.73 5.23 12.93
CA ARG A 5 -27.27 5.14 12.95
C ARG A 5 -26.78 6.35 12.15
N PRO A 6 -26.01 7.26 12.74
CA PRO A 6 -25.60 8.48 12.05
C PRO A 6 -24.61 8.12 10.94
N SER A 7 -25.00 8.37 9.69
CA SER A 7 -24.09 8.38 8.56
C SER A 7 -23.06 9.47 8.77
N ARG A 8 -21.79 9.07 8.89
CA ARG A 8 -20.65 9.99 8.95
C ARG A 8 -20.68 10.83 7.66
N PRO A 9 -20.69 12.18 7.72
CA PRO A 9 -20.64 12.97 6.50
C PRO A 9 -19.28 12.74 5.83
N SER A 10 -19.30 12.15 4.63
CA SER A 10 -18.18 12.28 3.71
C SER A 10 -18.07 13.76 3.35
N PRO A 11 -16.91 14.41 3.50
CA PRO A 11 -16.77 15.79 3.06
C PRO A 11 -17.06 15.78 1.55
N ALA A 12 -18.14 16.45 1.17
CA ALA A 12 -18.40 16.77 -0.23
C ALA A 12 -17.17 17.57 -0.67
N LEU A 13 -16.33 16.95 -1.49
CA LEU A 13 -15.36 17.70 -2.27
C LEU A 13 -16.21 18.42 -3.31
N ASP A 14 -16.70 19.60 -2.96
CA ASP A 14 -17.33 20.49 -3.92
C ASP A 14 -16.39 20.57 -5.12
N ALA A 15 -16.95 20.36 -6.30
CA ALA A 15 -16.21 20.39 -7.55
C ALA A 15 -15.35 21.67 -7.56
N LEU A 16 -14.05 21.53 -7.78
CA LEU A 16 -13.16 22.68 -7.87
C LEU A 16 -13.67 23.58 -9.00
N GLU A 17 -14.28 24.70 -8.64
CA GLU A 17 -14.67 25.73 -9.60
C GLU A 17 -13.41 26.50 -9.99
N PHE A 18 -13.12 26.51 -11.29
CA PHE A 18 -11.99 27.23 -11.86
C PHE A 18 -12.54 28.45 -12.61
N GLU A 19 -12.06 29.63 -12.22
CA GLU A 19 -12.30 30.88 -12.95
C GLU A 19 -11.27 31.04 -14.07
N LEU A 20 -11.70 31.58 -15.23
CA LEU A 20 -10.79 31.90 -16.33
C LEU A 20 -10.06 33.20 -16.01
N THR A 21 -8.80 33.08 -15.64
CA THR A 21 -7.91 34.21 -15.34
C THR A 21 -7.07 34.59 -16.55
N ASP A 22 -6.73 35.88 -16.68
CA ASP A 22 -5.83 36.34 -17.74
C ASP A 22 -4.37 35.90 -17.51
N LEU A 23 -3.55 35.95 -18.57
CA LEU A 23 -2.18 35.45 -18.53
C LEU A 23 -1.28 36.25 -17.57
N ASP A 24 -1.51 37.55 -17.42
CA ASP A 24 -0.69 38.44 -16.59
C ASP A 24 -1.03 38.28 -15.10
N GLU A 25 -2.30 38.01 -14.78
CA GLU A 25 -2.76 37.64 -13.46
C GLU A 25 -2.29 36.24 -13.07
N ALA A 26 -2.36 35.27 -13.99
CA ALA A 26 -1.79 33.93 -13.78
C ALA A 26 -0.28 33.99 -13.51
N ARG A 27 0.46 34.87 -14.22
CA ARG A 27 1.88 35.10 -13.98
C ARG A 27 2.15 35.70 -12.60
N ARG A 28 1.37 36.72 -12.21
CA ARG A 28 1.49 37.34 -10.87
C ARG A 28 1.21 36.35 -9.74
N ALA A 29 0.21 35.47 -9.87
CA ALA A 29 -0.07 34.44 -8.89
C ALA A 29 1.05 33.39 -8.74
N LEU A 30 1.84 33.16 -9.81
CA LEU A 30 3.02 32.30 -9.77
C LEU A 30 4.20 32.98 -9.07
N ASP A 31 4.39 34.28 -9.32
CA ASP A 31 5.48 35.07 -8.73
C ASP A 31 5.20 35.40 -7.25
N GLU A 32 3.94 35.63 -6.88
CA GLU A 32 3.46 35.90 -5.53
C GLU A 32 2.47 34.82 -5.07
N LEU A 33 3.02 33.73 -4.52
CA LEU A 33 2.19 32.62 -4.04
C LEU A 33 1.29 33.06 -2.86
N PRO A 34 -0.01 32.72 -2.88
CA PRO A 34 -0.90 33.01 -1.77
C PRO A 34 -0.44 32.34 -0.46
N PRO A 35 -0.76 32.92 0.71
CA PRO A 35 -0.46 32.32 2.00
C PRO A 35 -1.10 30.91 2.09
N GLY A 36 -0.26 29.89 2.34
CA GLY A 36 -0.66 28.47 2.36
C GLY A 36 -0.24 27.68 1.10
N VAL A 37 -0.06 28.33 -0.05
CA VAL A 37 0.34 27.70 -1.33
C VAL A 37 1.86 27.54 -1.45
N GLY A 38 2.66 28.20 -0.61
CA GLY A 38 4.11 27.94 -0.49
C GLY A 38 4.45 26.47 -0.16
N THR A 39 3.48 25.68 0.29
CA THR A 39 3.61 24.22 0.50
C THR A 39 3.50 23.39 -0.79
N ALA A 40 2.98 24.00 -1.87
CA ALA A 40 2.77 23.39 -3.19
C ALA A 40 4.03 23.31 -4.06
N GLN A 41 5.22 23.42 -3.49
CA GLN A 41 6.47 22.98 -4.13
C GLN A 41 6.52 21.45 -4.37
N ALA A 42 5.41 20.75 -4.12
CA ALA A 42 5.16 19.35 -4.44
C ALA A 42 5.38 18.97 -5.92
N GLY A 43 5.41 19.95 -6.82
CA GLY A 43 5.68 19.76 -8.25
C GLY A 43 7.15 19.76 -8.64
N SER A 44 8.08 20.25 -7.80
CA SER A 44 9.49 20.36 -8.19
C SER A 44 10.14 18.99 -8.36
N PRO A 45 10.80 18.69 -9.50
CA PRO A 45 11.51 17.43 -9.72
C PRO A 45 12.56 17.19 -8.63
N GLY A 46 12.25 16.34 -7.65
CA GLY A 46 13.10 16.11 -6.48
C GLY A 46 12.43 16.35 -5.13
N TYR A 47 11.32 17.08 -5.07
CA TYR A 47 10.54 17.29 -3.83
C TYR A 47 10.20 15.97 -3.14
N TRP A 48 9.78 14.96 -3.92
CA TRP A 48 9.44 13.63 -3.40
C TRP A 48 10.67 12.81 -2.97
N LYS A 49 11.89 13.17 -3.39
CA LYS A 49 13.11 12.39 -3.08
C LYS A 49 13.45 12.45 -1.60
N GLY A 50 13.23 13.59 -0.93
CA GLY A 50 13.47 13.75 0.51
C GLY A 50 12.39 13.13 1.41
N ARG A 51 11.20 12.84 0.87
CA ARG A 51 10.09 12.19 1.58
C ARG A 51 10.06 10.67 1.43
N ARG A 52 10.85 10.12 0.48
CA ARG A 52 10.99 8.68 0.34
C ARG A 52 11.91 8.18 1.44
N ARG A 53 11.45 7.17 2.19
CA ARG A 53 12.30 6.43 3.12
C ARG A 53 13.56 5.96 2.36
N PRO A 54 14.77 6.12 2.93
CA PRO A 54 15.98 5.63 2.30
C PRO A 54 15.90 4.10 2.10
N PRO A 55 16.47 3.57 1.00
CA PRO A 55 16.51 2.13 0.78
C PRO A 55 17.26 1.45 1.93
N GLN A 56 16.66 0.41 2.49
CA GLN A 56 17.18 -0.38 3.59
C GLN A 56 17.65 -1.77 3.09
N PRO A 57 18.54 -2.47 3.81
CA PRO A 57 18.95 -3.81 3.42
C PRO A 57 17.78 -4.81 3.32
N THR A 58 16.77 -4.66 4.19
CA THR A 58 15.51 -5.43 4.18
C THR A 58 14.66 -5.21 2.94
N ASP A 59 15.08 -4.30 2.08
CA ASP A 59 14.47 -4.06 0.79
C ASP A 59 14.91 -5.02 -0.30
N ARG A 60 16.05 -5.67 -0.09
CA ARG A 60 16.70 -6.58 -1.03
C ARG A 60 16.91 -7.97 -0.45
N ALA A 61 16.66 -8.14 0.85
CA ALA A 61 16.87 -9.40 1.56
C ALA A 61 15.71 -9.68 2.52
N LEU A 62 15.41 -10.96 2.71
CA LEU A 62 14.49 -11.41 3.74
C LEU A 62 15.09 -11.19 5.13
N THR A 63 14.24 -10.86 6.10
CA THR A 63 14.59 -10.88 7.51
C THR A 63 14.58 -12.32 8.04
N GLY A 64 15.26 -12.56 9.16
CA GLY A 64 15.18 -13.86 9.84
C GLY A 64 13.74 -14.27 10.16
N ALA A 65 12.93 -13.31 10.66
CA ALA A 65 11.51 -13.52 10.91
C ALA A 65 10.71 -13.91 9.64
N ALA A 66 11.04 -13.36 8.47
CA ALA A 66 10.39 -13.73 7.22
C ALA A 66 10.79 -15.14 6.74
N ILE A 67 12.05 -15.53 6.97
CA ILE A 67 12.52 -16.89 6.67
C ILE A 67 11.81 -17.90 7.58
N GLU A 68 11.76 -17.62 8.89
CA GLU A 68 11.05 -18.47 9.86
C GLU A 68 9.55 -18.57 9.56
N TRP A 69 8.93 -17.45 9.21
CA TRP A 69 7.54 -17.42 8.75
C TRP A 69 7.33 -18.33 7.53
N MET A 70 8.13 -18.16 6.48
CA MET A 70 8.04 -18.96 5.25
C MET A 70 8.24 -20.45 5.53
N LEU A 71 9.19 -20.82 6.38
CA LEU A 71 9.46 -22.22 6.73
C LEU A 71 8.35 -22.84 7.58
N GLY A 72 7.70 -22.04 8.43
CA GLY A 72 6.57 -22.46 9.26
C GLY A 72 5.27 -22.70 8.48
N LEU A 73 5.15 -22.17 7.26
CA LEU A 73 4.04 -22.48 6.37
C LEU A 73 4.17 -23.91 5.82
N ARG A 74 3.01 -24.54 5.58
CA ARG A 74 2.95 -25.79 4.81
C ARG A 74 3.63 -25.62 3.45
N GLU A 75 4.22 -26.69 2.95
CA GLU A 75 5.06 -26.66 1.74
C GLU A 75 4.33 -26.15 0.49
N ASP A 76 3.04 -26.45 0.38
CA ASP A 76 2.15 -26.00 -0.70
C ASP A 76 1.78 -24.51 -0.62
N LEU A 77 1.93 -23.89 0.56
CA LEU A 77 1.61 -22.48 0.81
C LEU A 77 2.82 -21.56 0.83
N ARG A 78 4.04 -22.10 0.70
CA ARG A 78 5.27 -21.28 0.80
C ARG A 78 5.39 -20.34 -0.41
N PRO A 79 5.42 -19.01 -0.21
CA PRO A 79 5.44 -18.05 -1.31
C PRO A 79 6.89 -17.80 -1.78
N ARG A 80 7.43 -18.71 -2.58
CA ARG A 80 8.82 -18.70 -3.04
C ARG A 80 9.09 -17.51 -3.98
N GLU A 81 8.22 -17.30 -4.96
CA GLU A 81 8.38 -16.23 -5.94
C GLU A 81 8.22 -14.84 -5.30
N LEU A 82 7.29 -14.71 -4.35
CA LEU A 82 7.15 -13.47 -3.58
C LEU A 82 8.42 -13.16 -2.78
N CYS A 83 8.98 -14.16 -2.10
CA CYS A 83 10.18 -14.04 -1.29
C CYS A 83 11.40 -13.63 -2.12
N GLU A 84 11.58 -14.24 -3.29
CA GLU A 84 12.70 -13.97 -4.19
C GLU A 84 12.58 -12.59 -4.86
N ARG A 85 11.40 -12.25 -5.38
CA ARG A 85 11.21 -11.07 -6.23
C ARG A 85 10.81 -9.82 -5.46
N PHE A 86 10.13 -10.00 -4.33
CA PHE A 86 9.57 -8.93 -3.53
C PHE A 86 9.86 -9.12 -2.02
N PRO A 87 11.14 -9.19 -1.61
CA PRO A 87 11.52 -9.45 -0.22
C PRO A 87 10.93 -8.43 0.77
N ARG A 88 10.77 -7.15 0.36
CA ARG A 88 10.05 -6.14 1.15
C ARG A 88 8.64 -6.56 1.56
N LEU A 89 7.90 -7.13 0.63
CA LEU A 89 6.50 -7.50 0.83
C LEU A 89 6.41 -8.77 1.67
N ALA A 90 7.29 -9.74 1.43
CA ALA A 90 7.43 -10.92 2.27
C ALA A 90 7.74 -10.53 3.73
N ASN A 91 8.69 -9.60 3.94
CA ASN A 91 9.03 -9.09 5.27
C ASN A 91 7.86 -8.39 5.97
N ALA A 92 7.08 -7.62 5.21
CA ALA A 92 5.89 -6.95 5.73
C ALA A 92 4.78 -7.96 6.11
N LEU A 93 4.53 -8.96 5.26
CA LEU A 93 3.58 -10.03 5.54
C LEU A 93 3.97 -10.83 6.78
N ALA A 94 5.24 -11.21 6.90
CA ALA A 94 5.75 -11.94 8.06
C ALA A 94 5.50 -11.17 9.37
N THR A 95 5.65 -9.84 9.34
CA THR A 95 5.38 -8.97 10.49
C THR A 95 3.89 -8.92 10.84
N ALA A 96 3.02 -8.84 9.83
CA ALA A 96 1.57 -8.81 10.00
C ALA A 96 0.98 -10.19 10.36
N TRP A 97 1.72 -11.29 10.19
CA TRP A 97 1.17 -12.65 10.23
C TRP A 97 0.73 -13.13 11.61
N ALA A 98 1.25 -12.51 12.68
CA ALA A 98 0.93 -12.87 14.06
C ALA A 98 -0.50 -12.44 14.46
N ASP A 99 -1.05 -11.41 13.83
CA ASP A 99 -2.37 -10.88 14.09
C ASP A 99 -3.30 -11.22 12.92
N ALA A 100 -4.40 -11.93 13.21
CA ALA A 100 -5.32 -12.40 12.19
C ALA A 100 -5.92 -11.26 11.35
N ALA A 101 -6.27 -10.13 11.99
CA ALA A 101 -6.85 -8.98 11.31
C ALA A 101 -5.80 -8.28 10.44
N GLN A 102 -4.59 -8.09 10.96
CA GLN A 102 -3.50 -7.47 10.20
C GLN A 102 -3.07 -8.33 9.01
N ARG A 103 -2.97 -9.65 9.18
CA ARG A 103 -2.67 -10.59 8.10
C ARG A 103 -3.71 -10.52 6.99
N GLN A 104 -4.99 -10.61 7.35
CA GLN A 104 -6.08 -10.56 6.36
C GLN A 104 -6.04 -9.23 5.60
N GLN A 105 -5.92 -8.10 6.31
CA GLN A 105 -5.85 -6.79 5.70
C GLN A 105 -4.60 -6.63 4.80
N ALA A 106 -3.46 -7.17 5.22
CA ALA A 106 -2.22 -7.11 4.43
C ALA A 106 -2.34 -7.90 3.13
N LEU A 107 -2.93 -9.11 3.16
CA LEU A 107 -3.16 -9.91 1.96
C LEU A 107 -4.20 -9.28 1.04
N GLU A 108 -5.31 -8.79 1.59
CA GLU A 108 -6.37 -8.12 0.83
C GLU A 108 -5.81 -6.95 0.00
N LYS A 109 -5.00 -6.09 0.62
CA LYS A 109 -4.32 -4.97 -0.07
C LYS A 109 -3.40 -5.41 -1.21
N LEU A 110 -2.76 -6.57 -1.07
CA LEU A 110 -1.85 -7.11 -2.09
C LEU A 110 -2.61 -7.79 -3.23
N VAL A 111 -3.68 -8.53 -2.92
CA VAL A 111 -4.51 -9.25 -3.90
C VAL A 111 -5.36 -8.28 -4.72
N ASN A 112 -6.00 -7.32 -4.08
CA ASN A 112 -6.83 -6.31 -4.75
C ASN A 112 -6.00 -5.26 -5.51
N ASP A 113 -4.67 -5.31 -5.36
CA ASP A 113 -3.70 -4.41 -5.98
C ASP A 113 -4.11 -2.93 -5.87
N GLU A 114 -4.47 -2.49 -4.67
CA GLU A 114 -4.86 -1.09 -4.37
C GLU A 114 -3.71 -0.08 -4.58
N ARG A 115 -2.61 -0.50 -5.20
CA ARG A 115 -1.36 0.26 -5.34
C ARG A 115 -1.32 1.13 -6.59
N GLY A 116 -2.43 1.26 -7.32
CA GLY A 116 -2.61 2.21 -8.42
C GLY A 116 -1.80 1.86 -9.68
N GLN A 117 -1.15 2.86 -10.30
CA GLN A 117 -0.40 2.81 -11.58
C GLN A 117 0.89 1.95 -11.53
N ARG A 118 0.83 0.72 -11.00
CA ARG A 118 1.92 -0.26 -11.04
C ARG A 118 1.57 -1.37 -12.01
N SER A 119 2.57 -2.00 -12.61
CA SER A 119 2.44 -3.07 -13.62
C SER A 119 1.87 -4.40 -13.07
N GLY A 120 1.17 -4.37 -11.93
CA GLY A 120 0.68 -5.54 -11.23
C GLY A 120 1.78 -6.48 -10.74
N PHE A 121 1.34 -7.65 -10.27
CA PHE A 121 2.24 -8.75 -9.93
C PHE A 121 2.40 -9.72 -11.11
N PRO A 122 3.59 -10.32 -11.27
CA PRO A 122 3.78 -11.51 -12.10
C PRO A 122 2.77 -12.61 -11.71
N HIS A 123 2.32 -13.39 -12.70
CA HIS A 123 1.29 -14.41 -12.49
C HIS A 123 1.63 -15.39 -11.35
N ALA A 124 2.87 -15.86 -11.26
CA ALA A 124 3.29 -16.78 -10.21
C ALA A 124 3.13 -16.18 -8.80
N VAL A 125 3.53 -14.91 -8.61
CA VAL A 125 3.37 -14.19 -7.34
C VAL A 125 1.90 -13.94 -7.01
N ARG A 126 1.09 -13.64 -8.03
CA ARG A 126 -0.37 -13.48 -7.85
C ARG A 126 -1.00 -14.78 -7.35
N MET A 127 -0.61 -15.92 -7.92
CA MET A 127 -1.14 -17.22 -7.52
C MET A 127 -0.77 -17.60 -6.09
N GLU A 128 0.47 -17.33 -5.68
CA GLU A 128 0.90 -17.52 -4.29
C GLU A 128 0.09 -16.66 -3.30
N LEU A 129 -0.16 -15.39 -3.66
CA LEU A 129 -0.94 -14.46 -2.82
C LEU A 129 -2.41 -14.87 -2.72
N GLU A 130 -3.04 -15.28 -3.83
CA GLU A 130 -4.43 -15.74 -3.86
C GLU A 130 -4.60 -17.03 -3.04
N LEU A 131 -3.65 -17.96 -3.16
CA LEU A 131 -3.64 -19.21 -2.39
C LEU A 131 -3.54 -18.93 -0.88
N LEU A 132 -2.60 -18.08 -0.47
CA LEU A 132 -2.47 -17.66 0.92
C LEU A 132 -3.72 -16.96 1.44
N TYR A 133 -4.32 -16.09 0.63
CA TYR A 133 -5.53 -15.37 1.00
C TYR A 133 -6.73 -16.30 1.19
N GLY A 134 -6.90 -17.29 0.31
CA GLY A 134 -7.96 -18.29 0.46
C GLY A 134 -7.87 -19.07 1.78
N VAL A 135 -6.66 -19.46 2.19
CA VAL A 135 -6.43 -20.15 3.47
C VAL A 135 -6.76 -19.25 4.66
N VAL A 136 -6.36 -17.97 4.59
CA VAL A 136 -6.65 -17.00 5.66
C VAL A 136 -8.14 -16.70 5.77
N LEU A 137 -8.86 -16.62 4.65
CA LEU A 137 -10.32 -16.46 4.63
C LEU A 137 -11.05 -17.68 5.21
N ALA A 138 -10.48 -18.87 5.07
CA ALA A 138 -10.97 -20.09 5.72
C ALA A 138 -10.68 -20.13 7.24
N GLY A 139 -10.03 -19.10 7.81
CA GLY A 139 -9.73 -19.00 9.23
C GLY A 139 -8.42 -19.69 9.65
N HIS A 140 -7.63 -20.19 8.69
CA HIS A 140 -6.37 -20.86 8.95
C HIS A 140 -5.18 -19.91 8.79
N ASP A 141 -4.11 -20.10 9.56
CA ASP A 141 -2.87 -19.33 9.45
C ASP A 141 -1.84 -19.94 8.48
N GLY A 142 -2.18 -21.08 7.87
CA GLY A 142 -1.38 -21.79 6.87
C GLY A 142 -0.18 -22.54 7.45
N ARG A 143 -0.01 -22.59 8.77
CA ARG A 143 1.08 -23.32 9.41
C ARG A 143 0.84 -24.83 9.34
N ALA A 144 1.92 -25.60 9.21
CA ALA A 144 1.85 -27.04 9.42
C ALA A 144 1.56 -27.30 10.91
N CYS A 145 0.54 -28.09 11.20
CA CYS A 145 0.20 -28.52 12.56
C CYS A 145 1.33 -29.28 13.23
#